data_AF-C7TY14-F1
#
_entry.id   AF-C7TY14-F1
#
_cell.length_a   1.000
_cell.length_b   1.000
_cell.length_c   1.000
_cell.angle_alpha   90.00
_cell.angle_beta   90.00
_cell.angle_gamma   90.00
#
_symmetry.space_group_name_H-M   'P 1'
#
loop_
_entity.id
_entity.type
_entity.pdbx_description
1 polymer ?
#
loop_
_entity_poly.entity_id
_entity_poly.type
_entity_poly.pdbx_seq_one_letter_code
_entity_poly.pdbx_strand_id
1 'polypeptide(L)'
;MQHLSYVLSNAVEQLLNFDKDIQCQITDIPMRLVGFSKGCCVLTELIYEFSVLCHSEKIPNNRVKEISTQIMEFCRNLTDIYWLDSGHSGTYHHWPVLVNYLSLLNPGSCPVIHVHASPYQLANPLRPQKSTDFHKFLDILSNLNLPFKKQLHFMPDNFGKSESSSTSFRSRNEEVCSLSSHFEILNHFVF
;
A
#
# COMPACT_ATOMS: atom_id res chain seq x y z
N MET A 1 -8.55 -10.85 9.77
CA MET A 1 -8.86 -9.81 10.78
C MET A 1 -7.95 -9.87 12.00
N GLN A 2 -7.26 -10.98 12.26
CA GLN A 2 -6.44 -11.11 13.47
C GLN A 2 -5.16 -10.25 13.36
N HIS A 3 -4.59 -10.08 12.17
CA HIS A 3 -3.36 -9.32 11.97
C HIS A 3 -3.57 -7.81 12.14
N LEU A 4 -4.59 -7.25 11.50
CA LEU A 4 -4.95 -5.84 11.66
C LEU A 4 -5.28 -5.55 13.12
N SER A 5 -6.05 -6.41 13.78
CA SER A 5 -6.35 -6.24 15.20
C SER A 5 -5.08 -6.21 16.08
N TYR A 6 -4.11 -7.09 15.87
CA TYR A 6 -2.86 -7.06 16.64
C TYR A 6 -1.98 -5.85 16.34
N VAL A 7 -1.80 -5.48 15.06
CA VAL A 7 -1.00 -4.32 14.67
C VAL A 7 -1.61 -3.05 15.26
N LEU A 8 -2.93 -2.90 15.17
CA LEU A 8 -3.63 -1.75 15.71
C LEU A 8 -3.57 -1.71 17.24
N SER A 9 -3.80 -2.83 17.91
CA SER A 9 -3.71 -2.90 19.37
C SER A 9 -2.30 -2.52 19.85
N ASN A 10 -1.26 -2.99 19.17
CA ASN A 10 0.12 -2.63 19.51
C ASN A 10 0.43 -1.17 19.20
N ALA A 11 -0.03 -0.64 18.06
CA ALA A 11 0.14 0.78 17.72
C ALA A 11 -0.51 1.70 18.75
N VAL A 12 -1.74 1.35 19.17
CA VAL A 12 -2.45 2.04 20.26
C VAL A 12 -1.63 1.94 21.56
N GLU A 13 -1.21 0.74 21.96
CA GLU A 13 -0.40 0.54 23.18
C GLU A 13 0.90 1.38 23.16
N GLN A 14 1.61 1.41 22.04
CA GLN A 14 2.83 2.20 21.89
C GLN A 14 2.57 3.70 22.00
N LEU A 15 1.50 4.20 21.37
CA LEU A 15 1.10 5.61 21.46
C LEU A 15 0.72 6.00 22.89
N LEU A 16 -0.04 5.15 23.59
CA LEU A 16 -0.43 5.36 24.99
C LEU A 16 0.77 5.37 25.95
N ASN A 17 1.80 4.58 25.65
CA ASN A 17 3.04 4.58 26.42
C ASN A 17 3.90 5.83 26.15
N PHE A 18 3.69 6.51 25.02
CA PHE A 18 4.43 7.71 24.65
C PHE A 18 3.85 8.97 25.29
N ASP A 19 2.52 9.13 25.29
CA ASP A 19 1.85 10.26 25.92
C ASP A 19 0.38 9.93 26.24
N LYS A 20 -0.04 10.18 27.49
CA LYS A 20 -1.43 9.93 27.92
C LYS A 20 -2.41 10.94 27.32
N ASP A 21 -1.96 12.13 26.93
CA ASP A 21 -2.82 13.14 26.31
C ASP A 21 -3.22 12.75 24.87
N ILE A 22 -2.44 11.87 24.20
CA ILE A 22 -2.76 11.29 22.89
C ILE A 22 -3.99 10.35 22.99
N GLN A 23 -4.25 9.75 24.16
CA GLN A 23 -5.39 8.86 24.37
C GLN A 23 -6.73 9.54 24.07
N CYS A 24 -6.86 10.84 24.36
CA CYS A 24 -8.08 11.60 24.12
C CYS A 24 -8.24 12.03 22.65
N GLN A 25 -7.22 11.87 21.81
CA GLN A 25 -7.19 12.42 20.44
C GLN A 25 -6.92 11.37 19.36
N ILE A 26 -6.59 10.12 19.70
CA ILE A 26 -6.32 9.08 18.69
C ILE A 26 -7.53 8.85 17.76
N THR A 27 -8.73 9.17 18.25
CA THR A 27 -10.01 9.16 17.51
C THR A 27 -10.22 10.38 16.61
N ASP A 28 -9.38 11.41 16.71
CA ASP A 28 -9.49 12.66 15.95
C ASP A 28 -8.23 13.02 15.14
N ILE A 29 -7.14 12.27 15.31
CA ILE A 29 -5.89 12.49 14.60
C ILE A 29 -5.93 11.75 13.25
N PRO A 30 -5.75 12.44 12.11
CA PRO A 30 -5.60 11.81 10.81
C PRO A 30 -4.43 10.83 10.79
N MET A 31 -4.68 9.60 10.36
CA MET A 31 -3.67 8.54 10.32
C MET A 31 -3.31 8.18 8.90
N ARG A 32 -2.01 7.93 8.70
CA ARG A 32 -1.43 7.50 7.43
C ARG A 32 -0.66 6.22 7.65
N LEU A 33 -0.94 5.20 6.84
CA LEU A 33 -0.17 3.96 6.86
C LEU A 33 0.88 3.99 5.75
N VAL A 34 2.12 3.66 6.10
CA VAL A 34 3.23 3.66 5.15
C VAL A 34 3.92 2.31 5.20
N GLY A 35 3.97 1.66 4.05
CA GLY A 35 4.68 0.41 3.84
C GLY A 35 5.81 0.68 2.88
N PHE A 36 7.00 0.20 3.23
CA PHE A 36 8.16 0.25 2.35
C PHE A 36 8.74 -1.16 2.18
N SER A 37 9.16 -1.51 0.96
CA SER A 37 9.81 -2.79 0.68
C SER A 37 8.94 -3.98 1.13
N LYS A 38 9.42 -4.84 2.04
CA LYS A 38 8.64 -5.95 2.62
C LYS A 38 7.46 -5.49 3.49
N GLY A 39 7.50 -4.27 4.04
CA GLY A 39 6.38 -3.70 4.80
C GLY A 39 5.10 -3.56 3.96
N CYS A 40 5.24 -3.44 2.63
CA CYS A 40 4.10 -3.42 1.71
C CYS A 40 3.31 -4.73 1.68
N CYS A 41 3.91 -5.88 2.02
CA CYS A 41 3.17 -7.13 2.15
C CYS A 41 2.22 -7.08 3.34
N VAL A 42 2.68 -6.48 4.43
CA VAL A 42 1.85 -6.26 5.62
C VAL A 42 0.71 -5.32 5.26
N LEU A 43 1.00 -4.19 4.60
CA LEU A 43 -0.06 -3.27 4.14
C LEU A 43 -1.07 -3.93 3.21
N THR A 44 -0.62 -4.82 2.32
CA THR A 44 -1.50 -5.57 1.42
C THR A 44 -2.49 -6.44 2.21
N GLU A 45 -2.03 -7.11 3.27
CA GLU A 45 -2.93 -7.86 4.14
C GLU A 45 -3.85 -6.92 4.93
N LEU A 46 -3.31 -5.81 5.47
CA LEU A 46 -4.10 -4.84 6.22
C LEU A 46 -5.23 -4.23 5.38
N ILE A 47 -4.99 -3.88 4.11
CA ILE A 47 -6.05 -3.34 3.25
C ILE A 47 -7.11 -4.39 2.97
N TYR A 48 -6.76 -5.68 2.78
CA TYR A 48 -7.76 -6.73 2.59
C TYR A 48 -8.61 -6.96 3.83
N GLU A 49 -7.98 -6.99 5.01
CA GLU A 49 -8.71 -7.09 6.27
C GLU A 49 -9.60 -5.86 6.50
N PHE A 50 -9.09 -4.65 6.22
CA PHE A 50 -9.83 -3.40 6.29
C PHE A 50 -11.06 -3.40 5.36
N SER A 51 -10.93 -3.88 4.12
CA SER A 51 -12.07 -3.96 3.20
C SER A 51 -13.19 -4.85 3.72
N VAL A 52 -12.86 -5.98 4.35
CA VAL A 52 -13.84 -6.89 4.97
C VAL A 52 -14.53 -6.22 6.17
N LEU A 53 -13.77 -5.47 6.98
CA LEU A 53 -14.29 -4.70 8.10
C LEU A 53 -15.32 -3.67 7.66
N CYS A 54 -14.93 -2.79 6.72
CA CYS A 54 -15.79 -1.72 6.21
C CYS A 54 -17.07 -2.25 5.54
N HIS A 55 -17.00 -3.43 4.90
CA HIS A 55 -18.17 -4.05 4.29
C HIS A 55 -19.10 -4.66 5.35
N SER A 56 -18.54 -5.30 6.37
CA SER A 56 -19.35 -6.00 7.36
C SER A 56 -20.14 -5.08 8.29
N GLU A 57 -19.65 -3.86 8.56
CA GLU A 57 -20.43 -2.83 9.26
C GLU A 57 -21.75 -2.49 8.55
N LYS A 58 -21.84 -2.73 7.23
CA LYS A 58 -23.03 -2.42 6.43
C LYS A 58 -24.07 -3.54 6.43
N ILE A 59 -23.76 -4.71 7.00
CA ILE A 59 -24.66 -5.86 7.05
C ILE A 59 -25.23 -6.01 8.46
N PRO A 60 -26.51 -5.69 8.69
CA PRO A 60 -27.17 -5.95 9.97
C PRO A 60 -27.10 -7.45 10.30
N ASN A 61 -26.71 -7.81 11.53
CA ASN A 61 -26.56 -9.19 12.04
C ASN A 61 -25.31 -9.98 11.59
N ASN A 62 -24.30 -9.33 11.00
CA ASN A 62 -23.07 -10.04 10.68
C ASN A 62 -22.26 -10.38 11.94
N ARG A 63 -21.83 -11.63 12.07
CA ARG A 63 -21.06 -12.16 13.22
C ARG A 63 -19.59 -11.76 13.14
N VAL A 64 -19.32 -10.49 12.86
CA VAL A 64 -17.97 -9.99 12.96
C VAL A 64 -17.66 -9.91 14.44
N LYS A 65 -16.98 -10.97 14.90
CA LYS A 65 -16.36 -11.17 16.22
C LYS A 65 -16.01 -9.82 16.84
N GLU A 66 -16.45 -9.56 18.08
CA GLU A 66 -16.24 -8.30 18.82
C GLU A 66 -14.93 -7.59 18.43
N ILE A 67 -15.02 -6.67 17.46
CA ILE A 67 -13.93 -5.77 17.15
C ILE A 67 -14.06 -4.66 18.17
N SER A 68 -12.97 -4.39 18.89
CA SER A 68 -12.95 -3.28 19.84
C SER A 68 -13.29 -1.98 19.12
N THR A 69 -14.13 -1.15 19.74
CA THR A 69 -14.51 0.19 19.24
C THR A 69 -13.30 1.01 18.78
N GLN A 70 -12.18 0.89 19.49
CA GLN A 70 -10.90 1.55 19.18
C GLN A 70 -10.35 1.20 17.79
N ILE A 71 -10.48 -0.04 17.33
CA ILE A 71 -10.04 -0.46 15.98
C ILE A 71 -10.91 0.20 14.92
N MET A 72 -12.22 0.28 15.17
CA MET A 72 -13.14 0.93 14.24
C MET A 72 -12.88 2.43 14.15
N GLU A 73 -12.63 3.08 15.28
CA GLU A 73 -12.27 4.50 15.34
C GLU A 73 -10.94 4.77 14.64
N PHE A 74 -9.92 3.92 14.88
CA PHE A 74 -8.65 4.00 14.17
C PHE A 74 -8.84 3.92 12.66
N CYS A 75 -9.62 2.93 12.19
CA CYS A 75 -9.93 2.73 10.79
C CYS A 75 -10.64 3.94 10.15
N ARG A 76 -11.51 4.65 10.90
CA ARG A 76 -12.21 5.86 10.42
C ARG A 76 -11.27 7.03 10.17
N ASN A 77 -10.15 7.08 10.87
CA ASN A 77 -9.16 8.17 10.73
C ASN A 77 -8.07 7.87 9.72
N LEU A 78 -8.07 6.69 9.10
CA LEU A 78 -7.15 6.38 8.01
C LEU A 78 -7.49 7.28 6.81
N THR A 79 -6.58 8.19 6.50
CA THR A 79 -6.72 9.17 5.43
C THR A 79 -5.96 8.76 4.18
N ASP A 80 -4.77 8.18 4.37
CA ASP A 80 -3.89 7.78 3.29
C ASP A 80 -3.20 6.44 3.58
N ILE A 81 -2.95 5.66 2.53
CA ILE A 81 -2.15 4.43 2.61
C ILE A 81 -1.10 4.46 1.49
N TYR A 82 0.17 4.33 1.86
CA TYR A 82 1.31 4.45 0.96
C TYR A 82 2.00 3.10 0.76
N TRP A 83 1.97 2.60 -0.47
CA TRP A 83 2.85 1.53 -0.91
C TRP A 83 4.11 2.15 -1.53
N LEU A 84 5.19 2.19 -0.76
CA LEU A 84 6.50 2.68 -1.21
C LEU A 84 7.36 1.52 -1.71
N ASP A 85 7.51 1.50 -3.03
CA ASP A 85 8.38 0.57 -3.76
C ASP A 85 8.19 -0.89 -3.33
N SER A 86 6.95 -1.35 -3.46
CA SER A 86 6.52 -2.65 -2.97
C SER A 86 7.35 -3.78 -3.56
N GLY A 87 8.00 -4.53 -2.68
CA GLY A 87 8.80 -5.66 -3.11
C GLY A 87 9.18 -6.56 -1.96
N HIS A 88 8.96 -7.84 -2.17
CA HIS A 88 9.46 -8.90 -1.31
C HIS A 88 10.09 -10.00 -2.19
N SER A 89 10.67 -11.00 -1.53
CA SER A 89 11.34 -12.13 -2.18
C SER A 89 10.39 -13.28 -2.54
N GLY A 90 9.11 -13.17 -2.18
CA GLY A 90 8.10 -14.16 -2.53
C GLY A 90 7.68 -14.05 -3.99
N THR A 91 6.82 -14.96 -4.40
CA THR A 91 6.50 -15.18 -5.82
C THR A 91 5.22 -14.50 -6.28
N TYR A 92 4.36 -14.07 -5.35
CA TYR A 92 3.03 -13.51 -5.64
C TYR A 92 2.69 -12.35 -4.71
N HIS A 93 1.65 -11.59 -5.09
CA HIS A 93 1.08 -10.51 -4.28
C HIS A 93 2.11 -9.43 -3.93
N HIS A 94 2.90 -9.02 -4.92
CA HIS A 94 3.79 -7.87 -4.74
C HIS A 94 2.99 -6.58 -4.63
N TRP A 95 1.82 -6.53 -5.27
CA TRP A 95 0.86 -5.44 -5.15
C TRP A 95 -0.52 -6.01 -4.80
N PRO A 96 -1.43 -5.20 -4.25
CA PRO A 96 -2.79 -5.64 -3.94
C PRO A 96 -3.59 -5.96 -5.21
N VAL A 97 -3.65 -7.23 -5.62
CA VAL A 97 -4.29 -7.67 -6.87
C VAL A 97 -5.55 -8.51 -6.66
N LEU A 98 -5.98 -8.73 -5.41
CA LEU A 98 -7.17 -9.51 -5.09
C LEU A 98 -8.43 -8.65 -5.15
N VAL A 99 -9.08 -8.66 -6.31
CA VAL A 99 -10.27 -7.85 -6.60
C VAL A 99 -11.41 -8.10 -5.63
N ASN A 100 -11.62 -9.35 -5.22
CA ASN A 100 -12.69 -9.75 -4.30
C ASN A 100 -12.64 -9.03 -2.94
N TYR A 101 -11.45 -8.61 -2.50
CA TYR A 101 -11.29 -7.79 -1.30
C TYR A 101 -11.39 -6.30 -1.63
N LEU A 102 -10.72 -5.84 -2.68
CA LEU A 102 -10.71 -4.42 -3.04
C LEU A 102 -12.09 -3.91 -3.45
N SER A 103 -12.93 -4.75 -4.05
CA SER A 103 -14.31 -4.40 -4.42
C SER A 103 -15.25 -4.17 -3.24
N LEU A 104 -14.82 -4.52 -2.02
CA LEU A 104 -15.58 -4.26 -0.79
C LEU A 104 -15.37 -2.83 -0.26
N LEU A 105 -14.32 -2.13 -0.73
CA LEU A 105 -14.05 -0.74 -0.38
C LEU A 105 -15.09 0.19 -1.02
N ASN A 106 -15.46 1.25 -0.29
CA ASN A 106 -16.35 2.27 -0.81
C ASN A 106 -15.52 3.48 -1.29
N PRO A 107 -15.64 3.90 -2.56
CA PRO A 107 -14.90 5.04 -3.09
C PRO A 107 -14.99 6.33 -2.27
N GLY A 108 -16.15 6.63 -1.66
CA GLY A 108 -16.38 7.86 -0.91
C GLY A 108 -15.81 7.87 0.51
N SER A 109 -15.44 6.70 1.05
CA SER A 109 -14.89 6.57 2.41
C SER A 109 -13.56 5.81 2.45
N CYS A 110 -13.00 5.45 1.29
CA CYS A 110 -11.74 4.75 1.19
C CYS A 110 -10.57 5.75 1.42
N PRO A 111 -9.56 5.40 2.22
CA PRO A 111 -8.33 6.18 2.31
C PRO A 111 -7.69 6.36 0.93
N VAL A 112 -7.03 7.48 0.68
CA VAL A 112 -6.34 7.71 -0.60
C VAL A 112 -5.17 6.72 -0.71
N ILE A 113 -5.13 5.96 -1.79
CA ILE A 113 -4.10 4.96 -2.04
C ILE A 113 -2.96 5.60 -2.83
N HIS A 114 -1.77 5.64 -2.25
CA HIS A 114 -0.57 6.18 -2.91
C HIS A 114 0.32 5.03 -3.34
N VAL A 115 0.53 4.92 -4.64
CA VAL A 115 1.29 3.83 -5.28
C VAL A 115 2.60 4.39 -5.83
N HIS A 116 3.68 4.15 -5.10
CA HIS A 116 5.01 4.66 -5.42
C HIS A 116 5.90 3.50 -5.87
N ALA A 117 6.55 3.62 -7.02
CA ALA A 117 7.43 2.56 -7.52
C ALA A 117 8.67 3.13 -8.19
N SER A 118 9.78 2.40 -8.07
CA SER A 118 11.04 2.67 -8.74
C SER A 118 11.31 1.62 -9.83
N PRO A 119 12.25 1.90 -10.75
CA PRO A 119 12.73 0.91 -11.71
C PRO A 119 13.23 -0.38 -11.06
N TYR A 120 13.76 -0.33 -9.83
CA TYR A 120 14.19 -1.53 -9.10
C TYR A 120 13.07 -2.59 -9.03
N GLN A 121 11.82 -2.17 -8.81
CA GLN A 121 10.68 -3.10 -8.78
C GLN A 121 10.10 -3.37 -10.17
N LEU A 122 10.05 -2.36 -11.06
CA LEU A 122 9.27 -2.45 -12.30
C LEU A 122 10.08 -2.85 -13.56
N ALA A 123 11.38 -2.58 -13.58
CA ALA A 123 12.21 -2.71 -14.77
C ALA A 123 13.15 -3.94 -14.72
N ASN A 124 13.01 -4.81 -13.72
CA ASN A 124 13.80 -6.03 -13.61
C ASN A 124 13.24 -7.15 -14.51
N PRO A 125 13.93 -7.52 -15.61
CA PRO A 125 13.44 -8.53 -16.57
C PRO A 125 13.44 -9.95 -15.99
N LEU A 126 14.14 -10.20 -14.88
CA LEU A 126 14.13 -11.49 -14.18
C LEU A 126 12.91 -11.64 -13.26
N ARG A 127 12.19 -10.54 -12.99
CA ARG A 127 11.02 -10.51 -12.10
C ARG A 127 9.86 -9.73 -12.73
N PRO A 128 9.44 -10.06 -13.97
CA PRO A 128 8.43 -9.30 -14.70
C PRO A 128 7.07 -9.26 -13.98
N GLN A 129 6.77 -10.25 -13.14
CA GLN A 129 5.53 -10.34 -12.37
C GLN A 129 5.32 -9.13 -11.46
N LYS A 130 6.38 -8.48 -10.98
CA LYS A 130 6.27 -7.26 -10.17
C LYS A 130 5.65 -6.11 -10.93
N SER A 131 6.06 -5.94 -12.19
CA SER A 131 5.51 -4.93 -13.09
C SER A 131 4.08 -5.30 -13.50
N THR A 132 3.81 -6.58 -13.78
CA THR A 132 2.44 -7.05 -14.06
C THR A 132 1.49 -6.79 -12.91
N ASP A 133 1.88 -7.15 -11.68
CA ASP A 133 1.07 -6.92 -10.46
C ASP A 133 0.84 -5.43 -10.22
N PHE A 134 1.86 -4.58 -10.45
CA PHE A 134 1.74 -3.13 -10.32
C PHE A 134 0.67 -2.55 -11.24
N HIS A 135 0.75 -2.86 -12.55
CA HIS A 135 -0.22 -2.34 -13.52
C HIS A 135 -1.62 -2.89 -13.24
N LYS A 136 -1.72 -4.19 -12.91
CA LYS A 136 -2.99 -4.80 -12.51
C LYS A 136 -3.60 -4.10 -11.29
N PHE A 137 -2.80 -3.74 -10.29
CA PHE A 137 -3.31 -3.00 -9.13
C PHE A 137 -3.87 -1.64 -9.54
N LEU A 138 -3.15 -0.87 -10.36
CA LEU A 138 -3.64 0.42 -10.87
C LEU A 138 -4.94 0.28 -11.67
N ASP A 139 -5.05 -0.75 -12.51
CA ASP A 139 -6.26 -1.03 -13.28
C ASP A 139 -7.44 -1.34 -12.35
N ILE A 140 -7.22 -2.12 -11.29
CA ILE A 140 -8.26 -2.42 -10.29
C ILE A 140 -8.72 -1.15 -9.59
N LEU A 141 -7.78 -0.31 -9.13
CA LEU A 141 -8.11 0.96 -8.45
C LEU A 141 -8.94 1.87 -9.36
N SER A 142 -8.52 2.00 -10.62
CA SER A 142 -9.24 2.79 -11.63
C SER A 142 -10.64 2.23 -11.90
N ASN A 143 -10.76 0.92 -12.13
CA ASN A 143 -12.04 0.27 -12.47
C ASN A 143 -13.05 0.31 -11.31
N LEU A 144 -12.57 0.28 -10.07
CA LEU A 144 -13.39 0.41 -8.88
C LEU A 144 -13.65 1.87 -8.47
N ASN A 145 -13.10 2.84 -9.21
CA ASN A 145 -13.13 4.27 -8.88
C ASN A 145 -12.59 4.59 -7.48
N LEU A 146 -11.65 3.80 -6.97
CA LEU A 146 -11.03 4.05 -5.67
C LEU A 146 -10.08 5.24 -5.78
N PRO A 147 -9.98 6.11 -4.75
CA PRO A 147 -9.10 7.27 -4.81
C PRO A 147 -7.64 6.82 -4.76
N PHE A 148 -6.86 7.13 -5.80
CA PHE A 148 -5.44 6.82 -5.80
C PHE A 148 -4.55 7.85 -6.51
N LYS A 149 -3.27 7.87 -6.10
CA LYS A 149 -2.19 8.62 -6.74
C LYS A 149 -1.07 7.67 -7.12
N LYS A 150 -0.50 7.84 -8.32
CA LYS A 150 0.64 7.06 -8.80
C LYS A 150 1.85 7.96 -8.92
N GLN A 151 2.99 7.52 -8.41
CA GLN A 151 4.28 8.18 -8.60
C GLN A 151 5.36 7.18 -8.99
N LEU A 152 5.96 7.37 -10.16
CA LEU A 152 7.12 6.59 -10.62
C LEU A 152 8.38 7.42 -10.36
N HIS A 153 9.29 6.87 -9.56
CA HIS A 153 10.52 7.56 -9.14
C HIS A 153 11.68 7.11 -10.01
N PHE A 154 12.54 8.05 -10.41
CA PHE A 154 13.78 7.76 -11.16
C PHE A 154 13.55 7.03 -12.49
N MET A 155 12.32 7.06 -12.99
CA MET A 155 11.94 6.36 -14.19
C MET A 155 12.39 7.17 -15.41
N PRO A 156 13.09 6.59 -16.38
CA PRO A 156 13.46 7.33 -17.58
C PRO A 156 12.21 7.77 -18.35
N ASP A 157 12.28 8.93 -19.02
CA ASP A 157 11.16 9.56 -19.76
C ASP A 157 10.50 8.67 -20.83
N ASN A 158 11.16 7.58 -21.19
CA ASN A 158 10.72 6.60 -22.20
C ASN A 158 10.23 5.28 -21.61
N PHE A 159 10.13 5.14 -20.29
CA PHE A 159 9.63 3.91 -19.68
C PHE A 159 8.16 3.64 -20.07
N GLY A 160 7.92 2.47 -20.65
CA GLY A 160 6.60 2.10 -21.21
C GLY A 160 6.39 2.51 -22.68
N LYS A 161 7.34 3.19 -23.33
CA LYS A 161 7.33 3.40 -24.79
C LYS A 161 8.09 2.27 -25.47
N SER A 162 7.42 1.56 -26.37
CA SER A 162 7.98 0.42 -27.10
C SER A 162 8.97 0.88 -28.17
N GLU A 163 10.28 0.88 -27.93
CA GLU A 163 11.28 0.93 -29.02
C GLU A 163 12.56 0.14 -28.77
N SER A 164 13.06 -0.36 -29.91
CA SER A 164 14.10 -1.36 -30.16
C SER A 164 15.51 -0.76 -30.26
N SER A 165 16.22 -0.63 -29.15
CA SER A 165 17.69 -0.42 -29.21
C SER A 165 18.38 -1.13 -28.04
N SER A 166 19.19 -2.14 -28.35
CA SER A 166 19.44 -3.27 -27.44
C SER A 166 20.83 -3.30 -26.78
N THR A 167 21.71 -2.32 -27.00
CA THR A 167 23.10 -2.43 -26.52
C THR A 167 23.55 -1.33 -25.55
N SER A 168 23.09 -0.07 -25.67
CA SER A 168 23.36 0.99 -24.68
C SER A 168 22.37 1.01 -23.51
N PHE A 169 21.23 0.31 -23.66
CA PHE A 169 20.13 0.29 -22.70
C PHE A 169 20.41 -0.61 -21.49
N ARG A 170 21.25 -1.65 -21.65
CA ARG A 170 21.53 -2.64 -20.59
C ARG A 170 22.36 -2.07 -19.43
N SER A 171 23.44 -1.35 -19.70
CA SER A 171 24.28 -0.77 -18.63
C SER A 171 23.55 0.32 -17.85
N ARG A 172 22.76 1.16 -18.55
CA ARG A 172 21.92 2.19 -17.91
C ARG A 172 20.82 1.58 -17.03
N ASN A 173 20.21 0.48 -17.47
CA ASN A 173 19.20 -0.22 -16.68
C ASN A 173 19.77 -0.90 -15.43
N GLU A 174 21.03 -1.35 -15.43
CA GLU A 174 21.65 -1.96 -14.25
C GLU A 174 21.86 -0.94 -13.11
N GLU A 175 22.27 0.29 -13.45
CA GLU A 175 22.45 1.37 -12.47
C GLU A 175 21.10 1.89 -11.93
N VAL A 176 20.10 1.97 -12.80
CA VAL A 176 18.74 2.46 -12.50
C VAL A 176 17.90 1.42 -11.74
N CYS A 177 18.18 0.12 -11.90
CA CYS A 177 17.58 -0.98 -11.12
C CYS A 177 18.42 -1.37 -9.90
N SER A 178 19.20 -0.45 -9.34
CA SER A 178 20.08 -0.73 -8.21
C SER A 178 19.33 -0.82 -6.88
N LEU A 179 19.94 -1.49 -5.90
CA LEU A 179 19.40 -1.46 -4.53
C LEU A 179 19.40 -0.03 -3.95
N SER A 180 20.29 0.84 -4.43
CA SER A 180 20.33 2.25 -4.02
C SER A 180 19.04 2.98 -4.39
N SER A 181 18.56 2.83 -5.63
CA SER A 181 17.32 3.48 -6.08
C SER A 181 16.08 2.98 -5.32
N HIS A 182 16.12 1.74 -4.82
CA HIS A 182 15.07 1.19 -3.95
C HIS A 182 14.94 1.98 -2.64
N PHE A 183 16.06 2.33 -2.00
CA PHE A 183 16.04 3.09 -0.74
C PHE A 183 15.94 4.60 -0.96
N GLU A 184 16.42 5.11 -2.10
CA GLU A 184 16.40 6.54 -2.42
C GLU A 184 14.99 7.13 -2.41
N ILE A 185 13.97 6.32 -2.73
CA ILE A 185 12.57 6.73 -2.67
C ILE A 185 12.16 7.31 -1.31
N LEU A 186 12.79 6.85 -0.22
CA LEU A 186 12.51 7.33 1.14
C LEU A 186 12.95 8.79 1.34
N ASN A 187 13.96 9.26 0.61
CA ASN A 187 14.42 10.65 0.67
C ASN A 187 13.45 11.61 -0.03
N HIS A 188 12.61 11.11 -0.93
CA HIS A 188 11.59 11.88 -1.62
C HIS A 188 10.22 11.80 -0.96
N PHE A 189 10.12 11.05 0.15
CA PHE A 189 8.89 10.89 0.90
C PHE A 189 8.90 11.85 2.10
N VAL A 190 8.15 12.95 1.98
CA VAL A 190 8.00 13.99 3.01
C VAL A 190 6.51 14.17 3.34
N PHE A 191 6.19 14.31 4.63
CA PHE A 191 4.83 14.34 5.18
C PHE A 191 4.14 15.71 5.13
#